data_AF-A0A164IFB6-F1
#
_entry.id   AF-A0A164IFB6-F1
#
_cell.length_a   1.000
_cell.length_b   1.000
_cell.length_c   1.000
_cell.angle_alpha   90.00
_cell.angle_beta   90.00
_cell.angle_gamma   90.00
#
_symmetry.space_group_name_H-M   'P 1'
#
loop_
_entity.id
_entity.type
_entity.pdbx_description
1 polymer ?
#
loop_
_entity_poly.entity_id
_entity_poly.type
_entity_poly.pdbx_seq_one_letter_code
_entity_poly.pdbx_strand_id
1 'polypeptide(L)' 'MNLTPDDPLLTSGYAPHETAAVLRMHRNGTPGFAIAETLEMKGTELVKALQSALDAEGEASRRGVPIHDARAKRDS' A
#
# COMPACT_ATOMS: atom_id res chain seq x y z
N MET A 1 -8.46 -11.14 20.30
CA MET A 1 -9.59 -10.91 19.38
C MET A 1 -9.22 -11.56 18.06
N ASN A 2 -10.03 -12.48 17.53
CA ASN A 2 -9.73 -13.27 16.33
C ASN A 2 -10.45 -12.62 15.14
N LEU A 3 -9.76 -11.76 14.40
CA LEU A 3 -10.31 -11.06 13.23
C LEU A 3 -10.48 -12.06 12.09
N THR A 4 -11.73 -12.36 11.73
CA THR A 4 -12.05 -13.15 10.53
C THR A 4 -12.19 -12.23 9.31
N PRO A 5 -11.97 -12.70 8.07
CA PRO A 5 -11.99 -11.86 6.85
C PRO A 5 -13.29 -11.07 6.63
N ASP A 6 -14.41 -11.56 7.17
CA ASP A 6 -15.74 -10.94 7.05
C ASP A 6 -16.12 -10.07 8.26
N ASP A 7 -15.17 -9.78 9.16
CA ASP A 7 -15.45 -8.97 10.35
C ASP A 7 -15.75 -7.51 9.94
N PRO A 8 -16.92 -6.93 10.30
CA PRO A 8 -17.29 -5.57 9.90
C PRO A 8 -16.30 -4.50 10.37
N LEU A 9 -15.46 -4.77 11.37
CA LEU A 9 -14.33 -3.91 11.74
C LEU A 9 -13.34 -3.68 10.59
N LEU A 10 -13.19 -4.63 9.65
CA LEU A 10 -12.34 -4.49 8.45
C LEU A 10 -12.90 -3.48 7.44
N THR A 11 -14.21 -3.22 7.47
CA THR A 11 -14.88 -2.21 6.64
C THR A 11 -15.12 -0.87 7.34
N SER A 12 -14.80 -0.80 8.65
CA SER A 12 -14.94 0.42 9.45
C SER A 12 -13.95 1.49 8.99
N GLY A 13 -14.36 2.77 8.99
CA GLY A 13 -13.46 3.90 8.72
C GLY A 13 -12.29 4.05 9.70
N TYR A 14 -12.33 3.31 10.82
CA TYR A 14 -11.26 3.21 11.81
C TYR A 14 -10.35 1.99 11.64
N ALA A 15 -10.57 1.18 10.60
CA ALA A 15 -9.70 0.04 10.29
C ALA A 15 -8.26 0.52 10.01
N PRO A 16 -7.24 -0.27 10.39
CA PRO A 16 -5.87 -0.02 9.98
C PRO A 16 -5.74 0.11 8.46
N HIS A 17 -4.85 0.99 8.00
CA HIS A 17 -4.54 1.15 6.58
C HIS A 17 -3.31 0.34 6.20
N GLU A 18 -3.39 -0.45 5.13
CA GLU A 18 -2.26 -1.19 4.57
C GLU A 18 -1.62 -0.40 3.42
N THR A 19 -0.32 -0.14 3.50
CA THR A 19 0.42 0.54 2.42
C THR A 19 0.40 -0.32 1.16
N ALA A 20 -0.01 0.25 0.03
CA ALA A 20 -0.11 -0.46 -1.24
C ALA A 20 1.24 -1.00 -1.73
N ALA A 21 1.22 -2.17 -2.40
CA ALA A 21 2.44 -2.85 -2.86
C ALA A 21 3.36 -1.96 -3.70
N VAL A 22 2.79 -1.16 -4.61
CA VAL A 22 3.52 -0.19 -5.45
C VAL A 22 4.33 0.81 -4.61
N LEU A 23 3.74 1.33 -3.52
CA LEU A 23 4.37 2.32 -2.65
C LEU A 23 5.43 1.67 -1.76
N ARG A 24 5.17 0.45 -1.27
CA ARG A 24 6.16 -0.34 -0.51
C ARG A 24 7.41 -0.63 -1.34
N MET A 25 7.23 -1.09 -2.58
CA MET A 25 8.34 -1.37 -3.49
C MET A 25 9.12 -0.10 -3.83
N HIS A 26 8.42 1.01 -4.07
CA HIS A 26 9.06 2.30 -4.31
C HIS A 26 9.89 2.77 -3.09
N ARG A 27 9.35 2.70 -1.87
CA ARG A 27 10.06 3.06 -0.62
C ARG A 27 11.27 2.18 -0.34
N ASN A 28 11.24 0.93 -0.79
CA ASN A 28 12.37 0.02 -0.70
C ASN A 28 13.45 0.25 -1.77
N GLY A 29 13.26 1.25 -2.64
CA GLY A 29 14.22 1.61 -3.68
C GLY A 29 14.11 0.76 -4.95
N THR A 30 13.04 -0.02 -5.13
CA THR A 30 12.82 -0.75 -6.37
C THR A 30 12.64 0.24 -7.53
N PRO A 31 13.39 0.10 -8.64
CA PRO A 31 13.22 0.97 -9.80
C PRO A 31 11.83 0.87 -10.41
N GLY A 32 11.27 1.99 -10.88
CA GLY A 32 9.89 2.04 -11.40
C GLY A 32 9.61 1.04 -12.52
N PHE A 33 10.57 0.78 -13.41
CA PHE A 33 10.39 -0.22 -14.47
C PHE A 33 10.26 -1.64 -13.92
N ALA A 34 11.01 -1.98 -12.87
CA ALA A 34 10.95 -3.29 -12.22
C ALA A 34 9.64 -3.44 -11.42
N ILE A 35 9.13 -2.36 -10.84
CA ILE A 35 7.79 -2.35 -10.22
C ILE A 35 6.70 -2.57 -11.26
N ALA A 36 6.77 -1.86 -12.40
CA ALA A 36 5.83 -2.01 -13.50
C ALA A 36 5.79 -3.45 -14.04
N GLU A 37 6.96 -4.06 -14.22
CA GLU A 37 7.08 -5.46 -14.63
C GLU A 37 6.49 -6.41 -13.58
N THR A 38 6.88 -6.27 -12.31
CA THR A 38 6.44 -7.15 -11.22
C THR A 38 4.92 -7.09 -10.98
N LEU A 39 4.33 -5.90 -11.13
CA LEU A 39 2.89 -5.68 -10.91
C LEU A 39 2.08 -5.74 -12.21
N GLU A 40 2.72 -6.08 -13.34
CA GLU A 40 2.11 -6.16 -14.66
C GLU A 40 1.37 -4.86 -15.08
N MET A 41 1.91 -3.70 -14.68
CA MET A 41 1.34 -2.38 -14.93
C MET A 41 2.03 -1.67 -16.09
N LYS A 42 1.27 -0.93 -16.90
CA LYS A 42 1.85 0.06 -17.80
C LYS A 42 2.40 1.25 -17.00
N GLY A 43 3.39 1.96 -17.54
CA GLY A 43 4.00 3.10 -16.83
C GLY A 43 3.00 4.19 -16.37
N THR A 44 1.94 4.44 -17.15
CA THR A 44 0.87 5.37 -16.76
C THR A 44 -0.02 4.82 -15.64
N GLU A 45 -0.24 3.51 -15.61
CA GLU A 45 -0.98 2.82 -14.54
C GLU A 45 -0.17 2.80 -13.25
N LEU A 46 1.15 2.57 -13.35
CA LEU A 46 2.08 2.64 -12.23
C LEU A 46 2.03 4.00 -11.54
N VAL A 47 2.14 5.10 -12.30
CA VAL A 47 2.13 6.46 -11.73
C VAL A 47 0.80 6.77 -11.05
N LYS A 48 -0.32 6.37 -11.67
CA LYS A 48 -1.66 6.52 -11.05
C LYS A 48 -1.77 5.71 -9.76
N ALA A 49 -1.33 4.46 -9.77
CA ALA A 49 -1.36 3.59 -8.60
C ALA A 49 -0.49 4.15 -7.46
N LEU A 50 0.68 4.70 -7.78
CA LEU A 50 1.56 5.35 -6.80
C LEU A 50 0.92 6.60 -6.20
N GLN A 51 0.31 7.45 -7.03
CA GLN A 51 -0.42 8.64 -6.57
C GLN A 51 -1.57 8.25 -5.64
N SER A 52 -2.43 7.31 -6.07
CA SER A 52 -3.55 6.84 -5.26
C SER A 52 -3.10 6.23 -3.93
N ALA A 53 -1.97 5.49 -3.92
CA ALA A 53 -1.41 4.93 -2.69
C ALA A 53 -0.95 6.02 -1.72
N LEU A 54 -0.30 7.08 -2.21
CA LEU A 54 0.11 8.23 -1.39
C LEU A 54 -1.09 8.98 -0.82
N ASP A 55 -2.13 9.20 -1.63
CA ASP A 55 -3.35 9.87 -1.19
C ASP A 55 -4.08 9.06 -0.11
N ALA A 56 -4.21 7.75 -0.31
CA ALA A 56 -4.84 6.86 0.66
C ALA A 56 -4.08 6.82 2.00
N GLU A 57 -2.74 6.78 1.95
CA GLU A 57 -1.93 6.81 3.16
C GLU A 57 -2.00 8.18 3.86
N GLY A 58 -2.04 9.27 3.09
CA GLY A 58 -2.25 10.61 3.62
C GLY A 58 -3.62 10.77 4.29
N GLU A 59 -4.67 10.19 3.72
CA GLU A 59 -6.00 10.17 4.33
C GLU A 59 -6.01 9.34 5.61
N ALA A 60 -5.40 8.14 5.60
CA ALA A 60 -5.27 7.30 6.78
C ALA A 60 -4.51 8.01 7.92
N SER A 61 -3.41 8.70 7.57
CA SER A 61 -2.65 9.51 8.53
C SER A 61 -3.51 10.63 9.13
N ARG A 62 -4.33 11.32 8.31
CA ARG A 62 -5.27 12.34 8.80
C ARG A 62 -6.35 11.76 9.71
N ARG A 63 -6.83 10.54 9.44
CA ARG A 63 -7.79 9.83 10.31
C ARG A 63 -7.15 9.31 11.60
N GLY A 64 -5.82 9.31 11.71
CA GLY A 64 -5.11 8.83 12.89
C GLY A 64 -5.20 7.31 13.08
N VAL A 65 -5.52 6.56 12.03
CA VAL A 65 -5.55 5.09 12.09
C VAL A 65 -4.15 4.52 11.95
N PRO A 66 -3.86 3.32 12.52
CA PRO A 66 -2.59 2.65 12.31
C PRO A 66 -2.32 2.42 10.82
N ILE A 67 -1.09 2.70 10.37
CA ILE A 67 -0.63 2.41 9.01
C ILE A 67 0.37 1.25 9.08
N HIS A 68 0.08 0.20 8.33
CA HIS A 68 0.90 -0.99 8.23
C HIS A 68 1.70 -0.96 6.91
N ASP A 69 3.01 -0.72 7.04
CA ASP A 69 3.97 -0.77 5.95
C ASP A 69 4.92 -1.96 6.16
N ALA A 70 4.50 -3.12 5.66
CA ALA A 70 5.36 -4.30 5.66
C ALA A 70 6.50 -4.10 4.65
N ARG A 71 7.67 -3.65 5.13
CA ARG A 71 8.89 -3.56 4.32
C ARG A 71 9.10 -4.89 3.60
N ALA A 72 8.99 -4.90 2.26
CA ALA A 72 9.44 -6.03 1.47
C ALA A 72 10.92 -6.28 1.80
N LYS A 73 11.25 -7.49 2.24
CA LYS A 73 12.65 -7.84 2.47
C LYS A 73 13.40 -7.69 1.15
N ARG A 74 14.52 -6.99 1.20
CA ARG A 74 15.49 -6.97 0.10
C ARG A 74 16.22 -8.31 0.17
N ASP A 75 15.99 -9.20 -0.79
CA ASP A 75 16.87 -10.36 -0.97
C ASP A 75 18.23 -9.80 -1.43
N SER A 76 19.18 -9.78 -0.49
CA SER A 76 20.57 -9.38 -0.67
C SER A 76 21.46 -10.60 -0.61
#